data_AF-A0A7R9L1L2-F1
#
_entry.id   AF-A0A7R9L1L2-F1
#
_cell.length_a   1.000
_cell.length_b   1.000
_cell.length_c   1.000
_cell.angle_alpha   90.00
_cell.angle_beta   90.00
_cell.angle_gamma   90.00
#
_symmetry.space_group_name_H-M   'P 1'
#
loop_
_entity.id
_entity.type
_entity.pdbx_description
1 polymer ?
#
loop_
_entity_poly.entity_id
_entity_poly.type
_entity_poly.pdbx_seq_one_letter_code
_entity_poly.pdbx_strand_id
1 'polypeptide(L)'
;MKMSMNINILCLVIVTLMIVSSTGATKQSNGIECDPKTMDETTRWLFFLNDPLRNIPETETERSQFCLEKNQKEHYVKQYAKRCLKAFPYQVTTLLMYGVIRKNKYYCNFNRGKKDIVSMAKCLNAIKPQATQCMNKLIDEAMVTVNAPTKLKIGLICWYVYI
;
A
#
# COMPACT_ATOMS: atom_id res chain seq x y z
N MET A 1 6.64 -29.93 -32.87
CA MET A 1 5.19 -29.67 -32.78
C MET A 1 5.00 -28.43 -31.90
N LYS A 2 4.68 -27.27 -32.49
CA LYS A 2 4.53 -25.99 -31.75
C LYS A 2 3.18 -26.01 -31.01
N MET A 3 3.20 -26.09 -29.68
CA MET A 3 2.01 -25.83 -28.86
C MET A 3 1.68 -24.33 -28.93
N SER A 4 0.80 -23.96 -29.88
CA SER A 4 0.10 -22.69 -29.88
C SER A 4 -0.98 -22.76 -28.80
N MET A 5 -0.61 -22.43 -27.55
CA MET A 5 -1.58 -22.25 -26.48
C MET A 5 -2.38 -20.98 -26.76
N ASN A 6 -3.62 -21.13 -27.23
CA ASN A 6 -4.51 -20.04 -27.59
C ASN A 6 -4.61 -19.02 -26.44
N ILE A 7 -4.32 -17.75 -26.71
CA ILE A 7 -4.41 -16.62 -25.77
C ILE A 7 -5.76 -16.60 -25.02
N ASN A 8 -6.83 -17.02 -25.69
CA ASN A 8 -8.17 -17.11 -25.10
C ASN A 8 -8.27 -18.16 -23.98
N ILE A 9 -7.55 -19.29 -24.08
CA ILE A 9 -7.47 -20.32 -23.04
C ILE A 9 -6.67 -19.79 -21.85
N LEU A 10 -5.58 -19.06 -22.11
CA LEU A 10 -4.77 -18.44 -21.06
C LEU A 10 -5.59 -17.41 -20.26
N CYS A 11 -6.37 -16.55 -20.93
CA CYS A 11 -7.27 -15.61 -20.27
C CYS A 11 -8.36 -16.32 -19.45
N LEU A 12 -8.94 -17.40 -19.95
CA LEU A 12 -9.97 -18.18 -19.23
C LEU A 12 -9.41 -18.87 -17.99
N VAL A 13 -8.19 -19.41 -18.06
CA VAL A 13 -7.50 -19.97 -16.88
C VAL A 13 -7.17 -18.88 -15.86
N ILE A 14 -6.74 -17.70 -16.30
CA ILE A 14 -6.45 -16.57 -15.40
C ILE A 14 -7.74 -16.08 -14.71
N VAL A 15 -8.84 -15.92 -15.44
CA VAL A 15 -10.13 -15.47 -14.89
C VAL A 15 -10.74 -16.52 -13.94
N THR A 16 -10.64 -17.81 -14.26
CA THR A 16 -11.12 -18.88 -13.36
C THR A 16 -10.26 -18.98 -12.09
N LEU A 17 -8.94 -18.79 -12.18
CA LEU A 17 -8.06 -18.71 -11.00
C LEU A 17 -8.37 -17.49 -10.11
N MET A 18 -8.77 -16.36 -10.69
CA MET A 18 -9.23 -15.20 -9.91
C MET A 18 -10.54 -15.47 -9.18
N ILE A 19 -11.49 -16.20 -9.80
CA ILE A 19 -12.79 -16.55 -9.20
C ILE A 19 -12.65 -17.61 -8.10
N VAL A 20 -11.78 -18.62 -8.26
CA VAL A 20 -11.56 -19.66 -7.22
C VAL A 20 -10.88 -19.09 -5.98
N SER A 21 -10.19 -17.96 -6.09
CA SER A 21 -9.51 -17.29 -4.97
C SER A 21 -10.46 -16.49 -4.05
N SER A 22 -11.74 -16.31 -4.40
CA SER A 22 -12.68 -15.47 -3.64
C SER A 22 -13.50 -16.21 -2.56
N THR A 23 -13.60 -17.54 -2.59
CA THR A 23 -14.14 -18.33 -1.46
C THR A 23 -12.98 -18.56 -0.48
N GLY A 24 -12.95 -18.11 0.77
CA GLY A 24 -13.97 -18.09 1.80
C GLY A 24 -13.39 -18.65 3.10
N ALA A 25 -12.08 -18.50 3.39
CA ALA A 25 -11.48 -18.88 4.66
C ALA A 25 -10.23 -18.04 4.96
N THR A 26 -10.22 -17.33 6.09
CA THR A 26 -9.05 -16.67 6.68
C THR A 26 -8.21 -17.71 7.42
N LYS A 27 -6.91 -17.80 7.14
CA LYS A 27 -6.01 -18.71 7.87
C LYS A 27 -5.74 -18.14 9.26
N GLN A 28 -6.38 -18.70 10.29
CA GLN A 28 -6.08 -18.32 11.68
C GLN A 28 -4.72 -18.88 12.07
N SER A 29 -3.80 -18.00 12.49
CA SER A 29 -2.43 -18.34 12.89
C SER A 29 -2.21 -17.88 14.32
N ASN A 30 -1.70 -18.78 15.17
CA ASN A 30 -1.20 -18.41 16.50
C ASN A 30 -0.10 -17.33 16.39
N GLY A 31 -0.18 -16.29 17.22
CA GLY A 31 0.86 -15.29 17.43
C GLY A 31 0.69 -13.92 16.73
N ILE A 32 -0.18 -13.79 15.73
CA ILE A 32 -0.59 -12.48 15.19
C ILE A 32 -2.11 -12.46 15.17
N GLU A 33 -2.71 -11.57 15.95
CA GLU A 33 -4.14 -11.30 15.89
C GLU A 33 -4.45 -10.67 14.53
N CYS A 34 -5.36 -11.27 13.78
CA CYS A 34 -5.83 -10.74 12.49
C CYS A 34 -6.77 -9.55 12.70
N ASP A 35 -6.34 -8.58 13.52
CA ASP A 35 -7.09 -7.36 13.79
C ASP A 35 -6.98 -6.39 12.59
N PRO A 36 -8.08 -6.16 11.86
CA PRO A 36 -8.08 -5.23 10.74
C PRO A 36 -7.77 -3.79 11.15
N LYS A 37 -8.10 -3.37 12.39
CA LYS A 37 -7.84 -2.00 12.85
C LYS A 37 -6.34 -1.73 12.98
N THR A 38 -5.62 -2.61 13.69
CA THR A 38 -4.16 -2.52 13.81
C THR A 38 -3.47 -2.55 12.44
N MET A 39 -3.98 -3.35 11.50
CA MET A 39 -3.48 -3.38 10.12
C MET A 39 -3.69 -2.06 9.38
N ASP A 40 -4.89 -1.48 9.47
CA ASP A 40 -5.20 -0.21 8.82
C ASP A 40 -4.37 0.93 9.41
N GLU A 41 -4.26 1.03 10.73
CA GLU A 41 -3.42 2.03 11.41
C GLU A 41 -1.94 1.88 11.06
N THR A 42 -1.43 0.65 11.05
CA THR A 42 -0.04 0.37 10.69
C THR A 42 0.26 0.73 9.25
N THR A 43 -0.67 0.39 8.34
CA THR A 43 -0.55 0.70 6.91
C THR A 43 -0.62 2.21 6.70
N ARG A 44 -1.59 2.89 7.34
CA ARG A 44 -1.72 4.35 7.31
C ARG A 44 -0.43 5.04 7.74
N TRP A 45 0.21 4.58 8.81
CA TRP A 45 1.50 5.10 9.25
C TRP A 45 2.59 4.90 8.18
N LEU A 46 2.65 3.75 7.52
CA LEU A 46 3.69 3.44 6.51
C LEU A 46 3.61 4.35 5.27
N PHE A 47 2.40 4.73 4.86
CA PHE A 47 2.16 5.68 3.76
C PHE A 47 2.22 7.12 4.28
N PHE A 48 3.32 7.82 3.96
CA PHE A 48 3.63 9.16 4.51
C PHE A 48 2.49 10.17 4.43
N LEU A 49 1.76 10.21 3.32
CA LEU A 49 0.67 11.16 3.11
C LEU A 49 -0.62 10.79 3.84
N ASN A 50 -0.74 9.55 4.32
CA ASN A 50 -1.96 9.03 4.91
C ASN A 50 -2.02 9.25 6.44
N ASP A 51 -0.87 9.41 7.09
CA ASP A 51 -0.78 9.71 8.52
C ASP A 51 -0.44 11.19 8.75
N PRO A 52 -1.38 12.02 9.26
CA PRO A 52 -1.13 13.45 9.47
C PRO A 52 -0.12 13.73 10.58
N LEU A 53 0.08 12.82 11.54
CA LEU A 53 0.96 13.02 12.70
C LEU A 53 2.42 12.62 12.42
N ARG A 54 2.66 11.75 11.43
CA ARG A 54 4.00 11.24 11.12
C ARG A 54 4.88 12.21 10.32
N ASN A 55 5.93 12.77 10.91
CA ASN A 55 6.89 13.60 10.16
C ASN A 55 8.07 12.78 9.60
N ILE A 56 8.73 13.33 8.58
CA ILE A 56 10.04 12.87 8.12
C ILE A 56 11.08 13.35 9.14
N PRO A 57 12.03 12.49 9.54
CA PRO A 57 13.06 12.82 10.54
C PRO A 57 13.98 13.96 10.03
N GLU A 58 14.17 14.98 10.86
CA GLU A 58 15.04 16.14 10.55
C GLU A 58 16.45 15.99 11.12
N THR A 59 16.66 14.97 11.96
CA THR A 59 17.97 14.65 12.51
C THR A 59 18.34 13.18 12.29
N GLU A 60 19.63 12.86 12.39
CA GLU A 60 20.12 11.48 12.25
C GLU A 60 19.63 10.57 13.38
N THR A 61 19.46 11.11 14.59
CA THR A 61 18.92 10.40 15.74
C THR A 61 17.46 10.02 15.51
N GLU A 62 16.64 10.98 15.09
CA GLU A 62 15.24 10.75 14.70
C GLU A 62 15.14 9.76 13.54
N ARG A 63 16.05 9.84 12.56
CA ARG A 63 16.09 8.91 11.42
C ARG A 63 16.28 7.47 11.90
N SER A 64 17.18 7.25 12.85
CA SER A 64 17.47 5.92 13.37
C SER A 64 16.23 5.29 14.03
N GLN A 65 15.53 6.06 14.86
CA GLN A 65 14.28 5.61 15.48
C GLN A 65 13.17 5.39 14.45
N PHE A 66 12.98 6.34 13.53
CA PHE A 66 12.02 6.22 12.44
C PHE A 66 12.23 4.96 11.61
N CYS A 67 13.48 4.61 11.31
CA CYS A 67 13.81 3.41 10.56
C CYS A 67 13.53 2.13 11.34
N LEU A 68 13.73 2.14 12.65
CA LEU A 68 13.40 1.01 13.52
C LEU A 68 11.89 0.76 13.56
N GLU A 69 11.10 1.81 13.80
CA GLU A 69 9.63 1.74 13.79
C GLU A 69 9.09 1.31 12.43
N LYS A 70 9.64 1.88 11.36
CA LYS A 70 9.23 1.56 9.98
C LYS A 70 9.51 0.11 9.63
N ASN A 71 10.66 -0.43 10.00
CA ASN A 71 10.99 -1.84 9.77
C ASN A 71 10.05 -2.78 10.53
N GLN A 72 9.70 -2.46 11.78
CA GLN A 72 8.76 -3.24 12.58
C GLN A 72 7.36 -3.25 11.94
N LYS A 73 6.87 -2.08 11.53
CA LYS A 73 5.56 -1.93 10.86
C LYS A 73 5.53 -2.63 9.49
N GLU A 74 6.58 -2.53 8.70
CA GLU A 74 6.71 -3.29 7.44
C GLU A 74 6.69 -4.80 7.66
N HIS A 75 7.34 -5.27 8.74
CA HIS A 75 7.32 -6.68 9.10
C HIS A 75 5.90 -7.12 9.50
N TYR A 76 5.22 -6.34 10.34
CA TYR A 76 3.84 -6.61 10.74
C TYR A 76 2.93 -6.74 9.52
N VAL A 77 2.94 -5.77 8.60
CA VAL A 77 2.09 -5.81 7.39
C VAL A 77 2.36 -7.04 6.53
N LYS A 78 3.63 -7.42 6.34
CA LYS A 78 3.98 -8.65 5.59
C LYS A 78 3.42 -9.90 6.24
N GLN A 79 3.53 -10.00 7.56
CA GLN A 79 3.03 -11.17 8.29
C GLN A 79 1.50 -11.21 8.30
N TYR A 80 0.85 -10.07 8.53
CA TYR A 80 -0.60 -9.94 8.43
C TYR A 80 -1.08 -10.34 7.03
N ALA A 81 -0.47 -9.80 5.98
CA ALA A 81 -0.83 -10.13 4.60
C ALA A 81 -0.68 -11.63 4.32
N LYS A 82 0.41 -12.25 4.78
CA LYS A 82 0.68 -13.68 4.56
C LYS A 82 -0.29 -14.60 5.31
N ARG A 83 -0.72 -14.21 6.51
CA ARG A 83 -1.50 -15.06 7.42
C ARG A 83 -2.99 -14.80 7.34
N CYS A 84 -3.39 -13.53 7.30
CA CYS A 84 -4.78 -13.10 7.44
C CYS A 84 -5.49 -12.86 6.11
N LEU A 85 -4.75 -12.57 5.03
CA LEU A 85 -5.34 -12.28 3.72
C LEU A 85 -5.42 -13.52 2.82
N LYS A 86 -6.43 -13.53 1.95
CA LYS A 86 -6.54 -14.49 0.84
C LYS A 86 -5.49 -14.19 -0.24
N ALA A 87 -5.33 -15.11 -1.19
CA ALA A 87 -4.30 -15.03 -2.23
C ALA A 87 -4.30 -13.70 -3.01
N PHE A 88 -5.47 -13.26 -3.49
CA PHE A 88 -5.56 -12.02 -4.26
C PHE A 88 -5.25 -10.76 -3.42
N PRO A 89 -5.90 -10.50 -2.27
CA PRO A 89 -5.54 -9.36 -1.43
C PRO A 89 -4.09 -9.40 -0.93
N TYR A 90 -3.52 -10.59 -0.68
CA TYR A 90 -2.10 -10.75 -0.36
C TYR A 90 -1.18 -10.27 -1.49
N GLN A 91 -1.47 -10.66 -2.73
CA GLN A 91 -0.70 -10.23 -3.91
C GLN A 91 -0.75 -8.72 -4.09
N VAL A 92 -1.94 -8.13 -4.01
CA VAL A 92 -2.12 -6.67 -4.10
C VAL A 92 -1.38 -5.95 -2.98
N THR A 93 -1.52 -6.41 -1.74
CA THR A 93 -0.81 -5.83 -0.57
C THR A 93 0.71 -5.91 -0.74
N THR A 94 1.22 -7.05 -1.23
CA THR A 94 2.65 -7.23 -1.49
C THR A 94 3.16 -6.26 -2.55
N LEU A 95 2.38 -6.04 -3.63
CA LEU A 95 2.69 -5.08 -4.68
C LEU A 95 2.73 -3.64 -4.15
N LEU A 96 1.72 -3.23 -3.39
CA LEU A 96 1.66 -1.89 -2.78
C LEU A 96 2.83 -1.66 -1.82
N MET A 97 3.14 -2.67 -0.99
CA MET A 97 4.25 -2.60 -0.04
C MET A 97 5.62 -2.58 -0.70
N TYR A 98 5.78 -3.11 -1.92
CA TYR A 98 7.06 -3.13 -2.62
C TYR A 98 7.68 -1.73 -2.76
N GLY A 99 6.86 -0.73 -3.12
CA GLY A 99 7.30 0.66 -3.23
C GLY A 99 7.79 1.23 -1.90
N VAL A 100 7.02 1.00 -0.83
CA VAL A 100 7.36 1.42 0.54
C VAL A 100 8.68 0.80 0.99
N ILE A 101 8.81 -0.52 0.85
CA ILE A 101 10.01 -1.28 1.25
C ILE A 101 11.24 -0.82 0.46
N ARG A 102 11.11 -0.60 -0.85
CA ARG A 102 12.23 -0.16 -1.69
C ARG A 102 12.74 1.22 -1.25
N LYS A 103 11.83 2.17 -1.00
CA LYS A 103 12.19 3.51 -0.50
C LYS A 103 12.73 3.45 0.92
N ASN A 104 12.15 2.62 1.78
CA ASN A 104 12.63 2.42 3.14
C ASN A 104 14.06 1.88 3.15
N LYS A 105 14.34 0.82 2.38
CA LYS A 105 15.70 0.31 2.19
C LYS A 105 16.67 1.36 1.68
N TYR A 106 16.23 2.32 0.88
CA TYR A 106 17.10 3.39 0.43
C TYR A 106 17.42 4.40 1.54
N TYR A 107 16.41 4.91 2.26
CA TYR A 107 16.62 5.96 3.27
C TYR A 107 17.11 5.43 4.64
N CYS A 108 16.84 4.17 4.94
CA CYS A 108 17.22 3.52 6.19
C CYS A 108 18.51 2.69 6.09
N ASN A 109 19.12 2.59 4.91
CA ASN A 109 20.44 1.97 4.78
C ASN A 109 21.52 2.89 5.35
N PHE A 110 22.49 2.31 6.04
CA PHE A 110 23.62 3.02 6.65
C PHE A 110 24.54 3.71 5.64
N ASN A 111 24.56 3.23 4.38
CA ASN A 111 25.57 3.63 3.40
C ASN A 111 25.07 4.58 2.29
N ARG A 112 23.76 4.66 2.05
CA ARG A 112 23.16 5.45 0.94
C ARG A 112 21.85 6.07 1.41
N GLY A 113 21.46 7.23 0.87
CA GLY A 113 20.15 7.85 1.11
C GLY A 113 19.93 8.51 2.48
N LYS A 114 20.80 8.26 3.49
CA LYS A 114 20.64 8.82 4.84
C LYS A 114 20.63 10.35 4.87
N LYS A 115 21.52 10.97 4.08
CA LYS A 115 21.61 12.44 3.99
C LYS A 115 20.42 13.01 3.23
N ASP A 116 19.87 12.27 2.27
CA ASP A 116 18.80 12.73 1.41
C ASP A 116 17.49 12.87 2.18
N ILE A 117 17.15 11.87 3.02
CA ILE A 117 15.91 11.96 3.81
C ILE A 117 15.95 13.11 4.82
N VAL A 118 17.09 13.32 5.48
CA VAL A 118 17.27 14.40 6.46
C VAL A 118 17.32 15.78 5.77
N SER A 119 18.05 15.92 4.66
CA SER A 119 18.15 17.18 3.93
C SER A 119 16.82 17.62 3.30
N MET A 120 16.00 16.65 2.88
CA MET A 120 14.67 16.93 2.31
C MET A 120 13.57 17.05 3.37
N ALA A 121 13.84 16.69 4.63
CA ALA A 121 12.82 16.54 5.66
C ALA A 121 11.99 17.79 5.85
N LYS A 122 12.63 18.96 5.94
CA LYS A 122 11.94 20.26 6.08
C LYS A 122 10.98 20.53 4.92
N CYS A 123 11.42 20.28 3.69
CA CYS A 123 10.58 20.47 2.51
C CYS A 123 9.40 19.49 2.51
N LEU A 124 9.66 18.20 2.76
CA LEU A 124 8.64 17.17 2.80
C LEU A 124 7.61 17.41 3.91
N ASN A 125 8.05 17.83 5.09
CA ASN A 125 7.18 18.16 6.22
C ASN A 125 6.36 19.41 5.93
N ALA A 126 6.92 20.42 5.26
CA ALA A 126 6.21 21.64 4.89
C ALA A 126 5.09 21.40 3.85
N ILE A 127 5.33 20.56 2.84
CA ILE A 127 4.32 20.25 1.81
C ILE A 127 3.29 19.22 2.27
N LYS A 128 3.60 18.45 3.33
CA LYS A 128 2.80 17.31 3.78
C LYS A 128 1.34 17.66 4.03
N PRO A 129 0.96 18.73 4.76
CA PRO A 129 -0.44 19.00 5.06
C PRO A 129 -1.28 19.15 3.78
N GLN A 130 -0.76 19.89 2.80
CA GLN A 130 -1.42 20.07 1.51
C GLN A 130 -1.48 18.77 0.72
N ALA A 131 -0.38 18.02 0.65
CA ALA A 131 -0.33 16.76 -0.06
C ALA A 131 -1.27 15.70 0.58
N THR A 132 -1.38 15.66 1.91
CA THR A 132 -2.33 14.82 2.64
C THR A 132 -3.78 15.21 2.31
N GLN A 133 -4.11 16.51 2.25
CA GLN A 133 -5.45 16.95 1.83
C GLN A 133 -5.77 16.50 0.41
N CYS A 134 -4.84 16.65 -0.53
CA CYS A 134 -5.02 16.19 -1.92
C CYS A 134 -5.24 14.67 -1.99
N MET A 135 -4.45 13.89 -1.23
CA MET A 135 -4.60 12.43 -1.19
C MET A 135 -5.93 12.00 -0.56
N ASN A 136 -6.37 12.64 0.53
CA ASN A 136 -7.65 12.33 1.16
C ASN A 136 -8.80 12.61 0.20
N LYS A 137 -8.78 13.75 -0.50
CA LYS A 137 -9.78 14.08 -1.52
C LYS A 137 -9.83 13.02 -2.63
N LEU A 138 -8.67 12.58 -3.12
CA LEU A 138 -8.59 11.51 -4.12
C LEU A 138 -9.17 10.19 -3.60
N ILE A 139 -8.90 9.84 -2.34
CA ILE A 139 -9.46 8.65 -1.70
C ILE A 139 -10.98 8.76 -1.58
N ASP A 140 -11.50 9.91 -1.16
CA ASP A 140 -12.93 10.16 -1.04
C ASP A 140 -13.64 10.04 -2.39
N GLU A 141 -13.08 10.64 -3.45
CA GLU A 141 -13.60 10.54 -4.83
C GLU A 141 -13.56 9.10 -5.35
N ALA A 142 -12.49 8.36 -5.06
CA ALA A 142 -12.40 6.94 -5.39
C ALA A 142 -13.45 6.12 -4.64
N MET A 143 -13.72 6.43 -3.36
CA MET A 143 -14.74 5.75 -2.56
C MET A 143 -16.16 6.01 -3.08
N VAL A 144 -16.47 7.24 -3.48
CA VAL A 144 -17.75 7.56 -4.15
C VAL A 144 -17.94 6.71 -5.39
N THR A 145 -16.89 6.57 -6.19
CA THR A 145 -16.91 5.74 -7.40
C THR A 145 -17.13 4.26 -7.10
N VAL A 146 -16.43 3.71 -6.09
CA VAL A 146 -16.57 2.29 -5.70
C VAL A 146 -18.01 1.98 -5.29
N ASN A 147 -18.66 2.91 -4.59
CA ASN A 147 -20.02 2.77 -4.07
C ASN A 147 -21.12 3.16 -5.08
N ALA A 148 -20.77 3.76 -6.22
CA ALA A 148 -21.72 4.10 -7.26
C ALA A 148 -22.27 2.87 -8.01
N PRO A 149 -23.46 2.95 -8.63
CA PRO A 149 -23.97 1.91 -9.53
C PRO A 149 -22.99 1.62 -10.68
N THR A 150 -22.85 0.34 -11.07
CA THR A 150 -21.88 -0.11 -12.10
C THR A 150 -21.93 0.70 -13.39
N LYS A 151 -23.13 1.10 -13.83
CA LYS A 151 -23.34 1.91 -15.04
C LYS A 151 -22.73 3.31 -14.97
N LEU A 152 -22.52 3.84 -13.76
CA LEU A 152 -21.98 5.17 -13.52
C LEU A 152 -20.48 5.16 -13.18
N LYS A 153 -19.91 4.00 -12.81
CA LYS A 153 -18.50 3.90 -12.39
C LYS A 153 -17.52 4.37 -13.45
N ILE A 154 -17.71 3.98 -14.72
CA ILE A 154 -16.82 4.40 -15.81
C ILE A 154 -16.87 5.93 -16.00
N GLY A 155 -18.08 6.50 -15.99
CA GLY A 155 -18.26 7.95 -16.08
C GLY A 155 -17.54 8.67 -14.94
N LEU A 156 -17.70 8.21 -13.70
CA LEU A 156 -17.07 8.83 -12.53
C LEU A 156 -15.54 8.71 -12.51
N ILE A 157 -14.96 7.62 -13.03
CA ILE A 157 -13.50 7.45 -13.12
C ILE A 157 -12.91 8.30 -14.26
N CYS A 158 -13.59 8.36 -15.40
CA CYS A 158 -13.03 8.96 -16.62
C CYS A 158 -13.30 10.47 -16.75
N TRP A 159 -14.35 11.03 -16.10
CA TRP A 159 -14.69 12.45 -16.27
C TRP A 159 -13.82 13.44 -15.50
N TYR A 160 -13.02 13.00 -14.52
CA TYR A 160 -12.08 13.88 -13.79
C TYR A 160 -10.78 14.20 -14.55
N VAL A 161 -10.68 13.82 -15.84
CA VAL A 161 -9.50 14.11 -16.69
C VAL A 161 -9.66 15.43 -17.51
N TYR A 162 -10.78 16.13 -17.39
CA TYR A 162 -11.07 17.35 -18.19
C TYR A 162 -11.57 18.55 -17.35
N ILE A 163 -10.87 18.90 -16.26
CA ILE A 163 -10.94 20.25 -15.67
C ILE A 163 -9.52 20.71 -15.35
#